data_AF-A0A957N6X4-F1
#
_entry.id   AF-A0A957N6X4-F1
#
_cell.length_a   1.000
_cell.length_b   1.000
_cell.length_c   1.000
_cell.angle_alpha   90.00
_cell.angle_beta   90.00
_cell.angle_gamma   90.00
#
_symmetry.space_group_name_H-M   'P 1'
#
loop_
_entity.id
_entity.type
_entity.pdbx_description
1 polymer ?
#
loop_
_entity_poly.entity_id
_entity_poly.type
_entity_poly.pdbx_seq_one_letter_code
_entity_poly.pdbx_strand_id
1 'polypeptide(L)'
;MPHLSINVLGPPTVTLDGQSIIGSAYAKAWALLVYLAYASDHPHRRETLAGLLWPDQSDEQARTNLRQALARLRQALDDANATPPHLFADRTSIQFNAAGNATVDVAKFTTLLAACTAHDHRHAETCAACAARREEAVALYRGAFLEGF
;
A
#
# COMPACT_ATOMS: atom_id res chain seq x y z
N MET A 1 1.45 -18.90 4.04
CA MET A 1 2.28 -17.72 3.79
C MET A 1 1.47 -16.52 4.21
N PRO A 2 2.03 -15.60 5.00
CA PRO A 2 1.23 -14.54 5.56
C PRO A 2 0.68 -13.62 4.46
N HIS A 3 -0.60 -13.30 4.52
CA HIS A 3 -1.27 -12.39 3.61
C HIS A 3 -1.33 -10.99 4.21
N LEU A 4 -0.73 -10.03 3.51
CA LEU A 4 -0.77 -8.63 3.90
C LEU A 4 -2.00 -7.95 3.28
N SER A 5 -2.89 -7.39 4.09
CA SER A 5 -3.97 -6.53 3.59
C SER A 5 -3.77 -5.10 4.04
N ILE A 6 -3.78 -4.16 3.09
CA ILE A 6 -3.69 -2.72 3.32
C ILE A 6 -4.99 -2.10 2.80
N ASN A 7 -5.79 -1.54 3.71
CA ASN A 7 -7.01 -0.83 3.36
C ASN A 7 -6.93 0.63 3.77
N VAL A 8 -7.04 1.54 2.81
CA VAL A 8 -6.90 3.00 2.96
C VAL A 8 -8.09 3.79 2.39
N LEU A 9 -9.06 3.13 1.77
CA LEU A 9 -10.34 3.71 1.37
C LEU A 9 -11.31 3.70 2.56
N GLY A 10 -11.08 4.61 3.51
CA GLY A 10 -11.71 4.65 4.84
C GLY A 10 -10.65 4.68 5.94
N PRO A 11 -11.04 4.35 7.20
CA PRO A 11 -10.08 4.26 8.29
C PRO A 11 -8.94 3.28 7.96
N PRO A 12 -7.66 3.70 8.07
CA PRO A 12 -6.55 2.89 7.63
C PRO A 12 -6.43 1.63 8.47
N THR A 13 -6.38 0.48 7.80
CA THR A 13 -6.18 -0.82 8.45
C THR A 13 -5.09 -1.56 7.71
N VAL A 14 -4.14 -2.12 8.45
CA VAL A 14 -3.13 -3.02 7.91
C VAL A 14 -3.13 -4.29 8.75
N THR A 15 -3.31 -5.42 8.09
CA THR A 15 -3.36 -6.72 8.73
C THR A 15 -2.37 -7.67 8.07
N LEU A 16 -1.77 -8.54 8.88
CA LEU A 16 -0.98 -9.68 8.43
C LEU A 16 -1.69 -10.94 8.91
N ASP A 17 -2.16 -11.78 8.00
CA ASP A 17 -3.03 -12.93 8.30
C ASP A 17 -4.24 -12.57 9.17
N GLY A 18 -4.84 -11.40 8.90
CA GLY A 18 -5.99 -10.88 9.64
C GLY A 18 -5.66 -10.26 11.00
N GLN A 19 -4.42 -10.37 11.49
CA GLN A 19 -3.98 -9.69 12.71
C GLN A 19 -3.60 -8.24 12.41
N SER A 20 -4.23 -7.29 13.11
CA SER A 20 -3.88 -5.88 12.96
C SER A 20 -2.45 -5.63 13.44
N ILE A 21 -1.65 -5.03 12.57
CA ILE A 21 -0.27 -4.66 12.89
C ILE A 21 -0.13 -3.15 13.17
N ILE A 22 -1.24 -2.41 13.22
CA ILE A 22 -1.27 -0.96 13.48
C ILE A 22 -1.05 -0.64 14.96
N GLY A 23 -0.01 0.15 15.25
CA GLY A 23 0.14 0.89 16.51
C GLY A 23 0.23 2.40 16.28
N SER A 24 -0.21 3.20 17.25
CA SER A 24 -0.20 4.67 17.22
C SER A 24 1.20 5.31 17.17
N ALA A 25 2.24 4.59 17.62
CA ALA A 25 3.63 5.06 17.60
C ALA A 25 4.30 5.03 16.20
N TYR A 26 3.55 4.70 15.14
CA TYR A 26 4.11 4.33 13.84
C TYR A 26 3.60 5.15 12.65
N ALA A 27 2.97 6.31 12.87
CA ALA A 27 2.35 7.11 11.79
C ALA A 27 3.26 7.32 10.56
N LYS A 28 4.53 7.65 10.74
CA LYS A 28 5.47 7.83 9.60
C LYS A 28 5.88 6.52 8.92
N ALA A 29 5.95 5.41 9.66
CA ALA A 29 6.16 4.10 9.07
C ALA A 29 4.93 3.66 8.26
N TRP A 30 3.71 3.94 8.74
CA TRP A 30 2.48 3.70 7.98
C TRP A 30 2.40 4.55 6.73
N ALA A 31 2.68 5.85 6.83
CA ALA A 31 2.73 6.74 5.68
C ALA A 31 3.72 6.22 4.62
N LEU A 32 4.88 5.71 5.04
CA LEU A 32 5.84 5.06 4.14
C LEU A 32 5.24 3.83 3.46
N LEU A 33 4.61 2.92 4.22
CA LEU A 33 4.02 1.71 3.65
C LEU A 33 2.89 2.03 2.66
N VAL A 34 1.98 2.93 3.01
CA VAL A 34 0.87 3.36 2.15
C VAL A 34 1.40 4.01 0.88
N TYR A 35 2.39 4.89 1.00
CA TYR A 35 3.03 5.51 -0.17
C TYR A 35 3.66 4.47 -1.09
N LEU A 36 4.44 3.53 -0.55
CA LEU A 36 5.09 2.47 -1.33
C LEU A 36 4.07 1.53 -1.99
N ALA A 37 2.98 1.21 -1.28
CA ALA A 37 1.91 0.35 -1.79
C ALA A 37 1.10 1.04 -2.91
N TYR A 38 0.89 2.36 -2.81
CA TYR A 38 0.24 3.14 -3.86
C TYR A 38 1.14 3.31 -5.09
N ALA A 39 2.42 3.62 -4.90
CA ALA A 39 3.41 3.80 -5.96
C ALA A 39 4.27 2.54 -6.16
N SER A 40 3.65 1.36 -6.26
CA SER A 40 4.37 0.09 -6.27
C SER A 40 5.01 -0.28 -7.61
N ASP A 41 4.71 0.47 -8.67
CA ASP A 41 5.12 0.22 -10.05
C ASP A 41 6.62 0.40 -10.29
N HIS A 42 7.31 1.19 -9.46
CA HIS A 42 8.75 1.42 -9.58
C HIS A 42 9.46 1.54 -8.21
N PRO A 43 10.79 1.30 -8.15
CA PRO A 43 11.58 1.59 -6.97
C PRO A 43 11.64 3.09 -6.64
N HIS A 44 11.66 3.42 -5.35
CA HIS A 44 11.75 4.79 -4.85
C HIS A 44 13.08 5.05 -4.17
N ARG A 45 13.72 6.19 -4.50
CA ARG A 45 14.97 6.58 -3.86
C ARG A 45 14.78 6.85 -2.38
N ARG A 46 15.71 6.36 -1.57
CA ARG A 46 15.73 6.59 -0.12
C ARG A 46 15.80 8.08 0.22
N GLU A 47 16.56 8.88 -0.53
CA GLU A 47 16.62 10.32 -0.29
C GLU A 47 15.26 11.00 -0.51
N THR A 48 14.56 10.64 -1.59
CA THR A 48 13.24 11.18 -1.91
C THR A 48 12.22 10.82 -0.83
N LEU A 49 12.18 9.56 -0.41
CA LEU A 49 11.27 9.10 0.66
C LEU A 49 11.57 9.79 2.00
N ALA A 50 12.84 10.02 2.31
CA ALA A 50 13.25 10.71 3.52
C ALA A 50 12.76 12.18 3.51
N GLY A 51 12.99 12.92 2.42
CA GLY A 51 12.54 14.31 2.29
C GLY A 51 11.02 14.45 2.27
N LEU A 52 10.31 13.49 1.64
CA LEU A 52 8.84 13.50 1.60
C LEU A 52 8.21 13.30 2.98
N LEU A 53 8.74 12.37 3.77
CA LEU A 53 8.14 11.99 5.05
C LEU A 53 8.62 12.86 6.22
N TRP A 54 9.81 13.45 6.14
CA TRP A 54 10.37 14.32 7.18
C TRP A 54 10.88 15.64 6.59
N PRO A 55 9.99 16.48 6.02
CA PRO A 55 10.39 17.72 5.34
C PRO A 55 11.04 18.75 6.27
N ASP A 56 10.69 18.73 7.56
CA ASP A 56 11.18 19.71 8.55
C ASP A 56 12.48 19.28 9.25
N GLN A 57 13.14 18.22 8.78
CA GLN A 57 14.34 17.65 9.40
C GLN A 57 15.54 17.79 8.46
N SER A 58 16.75 17.79 9.01
CA SER A 58 17.97 17.74 8.19
C SER A 58 18.04 16.43 7.39
N ASP A 59 18.73 16.43 6.25
CA ASP A 59 18.90 15.25 5.40
C ASP A 59 19.44 14.03 6.18
N GLU A 60 20.38 14.26 7.09
CA GLU A 60 20.97 13.21 7.92
C GLU A 60 19.94 12.61 8.89
N GLN A 61 19.14 13.47 9.54
CA GLN A 61 18.10 13.04 10.47
C GLN A 61 16.95 12.34 9.72
N ALA A 62 16.54 12.86 8.57
CA ALA A 62 15.50 12.26 7.73
C ALA A 62 15.90 10.86 7.23
N ARG A 63 17.15 10.68 6.79
CA ARG A 63 17.69 9.36 6.39
C ARG A 63 17.76 8.39 7.55
N THR A 64 18.12 8.87 8.74
CA THR A 64 18.13 8.06 9.97
C THR A 64 16.71 7.63 10.34
N ASN A 65 15.75 8.53 10.31
CA ASN A 65 14.34 8.23 10.57
C ASN A 65 13.78 7.25 9.54
N LEU A 66 14.09 7.41 8.25
CA LEU A 66 13.71 6.46 7.20
C LEU A 66 14.23 5.05 7.47
N ARG A 67 15.50 4.93 7.88
CA ARG A 67 16.10 3.63 8.20
C ARG A 67 15.37 2.96 9.36
N GLN A 68 15.05 3.71 10.41
CA GLN A 68 14.30 3.18 11.55
C GLN A 68 12.86 2.81 11.19
N ALA A 69 12.17 3.64 10.41
CA ALA A 69 10.83 3.36 9.92
C ALA A 69 10.79 2.08 9.06
N LEU A 70 11.75 1.94 8.14
CA LEU A 70 11.88 0.74 7.31
C LEU A 70 12.17 -0.51 8.14
N ALA A 71 13.09 -0.43 9.11
CA ALA A 71 13.39 -1.57 9.98
C ALA A 71 12.15 -2.02 10.78
N ARG A 72 11.39 -1.07 11.32
CA ARG A 72 10.13 -1.32 12.03
C ARG A 72 9.07 -1.94 11.11
N LEU A 73 8.91 -1.44 9.89
CA LEU A 73 7.99 -2.03 8.91
C LEU A 73 8.35 -3.47 8.59
N ARG A 74 9.63 -3.77 8.31
CA ARG A 74 10.06 -5.14 8.01
C ARG A 74 9.79 -6.10 9.15
N GLN A 75 9.96 -5.64 10.39
CA GLN A 75 9.63 -6.43 11.57
C GLN A 75 8.11 -6.65 11.69
N ALA A 76 7.30 -5.60 11.51
CA ALA A 76 5.84 -5.70 11.62
C ALA A 76 5.21 -6.55 10.50
N LEU A 77 5.82 -6.56 9.31
CA LEU A 77 5.39 -7.35 8.16
C LEU A 77 5.92 -8.79 8.16
N ASP A 78 6.75 -9.14 9.15
CA ASP A 78 7.52 -10.40 9.16
C ASP A 78 8.25 -10.66 7.83
N ASP A 79 8.80 -9.58 7.24
CA ASP A 79 9.34 -9.54 5.87
C ASP A 79 10.55 -10.49 5.70
N ALA A 80 11.20 -10.86 6.80
CA ALA A 80 12.30 -11.83 6.81
C ALA A 80 11.85 -13.28 6.55
N ASN A 81 10.61 -13.62 6.89
CA ASN A 81 10.02 -14.95 6.69
C ASN A 81 9.06 -14.99 5.48
N ALA A 82 8.65 -13.82 4.97
CA ALA A 82 7.84 -13.72 3.77
C ALA A 82 8.62 -14.13 2.51
N THR A 83 8.06 -15.04 1.70
CA THR A 83 8.68 -15.51 0.46
C THR A 83 7.66 -15.54 -0.68
N PRO A 84 7.57 -14.53 -1.57
CA PRO A 84 8.52 -13.42 -1.69
C PRO A 84 8.31 -12.35 -0.60
N PRO A 85 9.32 -11.50 -0.32
CA PRO A 85 9.21 -10.42 0.66
C PRO A 85 8.14 -9.40 0.22
N HIS A 86 7.56 -8.67 1.18
CA HIS A 86 6.65 -7.56 0.92
C HIS A 86 7.38 -6.29 0.48
N LEU A 87 8.65 -6.11 0.89
CA LEU A 87 9.46 -4.96 0.53
C LEU A 87 10.79 -5.36 -0.11
N PHE A 88 11.03 -4.88 -1.33
CA PHE A 88 12.37 -4.87 -1.91
C PHE A 88 13.10 -3.61 -1.42
N ALA A 89 14.25 -3.78 -0.79
CA ALA A 89 15.03 -2.66 -0.29
C ALA A 89 16.52 -2.92 -0.43
N ASP A 90 17.23 -1.95 -0.98
CA ASP A 90 18.68 -1.94 -1.08
C ASP A 90 19.25 -0.64 -0.47
N ARG A 91 20.52 -0.33 -0.81
CA ARG A 91 21.22 0.85 -0.30
C ARG A 91 20.68 2.18 -0.85
N THR A 92 20.05 2.19 -2.02
CA THR A 92 19.61 3.40 -2.73
C THR A 92 18.10 3.48 -2.89
N SER A 93 17.39 2.34 -2.92
CA SER A 93 15.98 2.26 -3.26
C SER A 93 15.15 1.38 -2.32
N ILE A 94 13.84 1.63 -2.30
CA ILE A 94 12.81 0.84 -1.62
C ILE A 94 11.62 0.71 -2.57
N GLN A 95 11.06 -0.48 -2.70
CA GLN A 95 9.86 -0.77 -3.50
C GLN A 95 8.93 -1.72 -2.75
N PHE A 96 7.62 -1.52 -2.89
CA PHE A 96 6.63 -2.50 -2.46
C PHE A 96 6.51 -3.64 -3.48
N ASN A 97 6.53 -4.88 -3.01
CA ASN A 97 6.34 -6.04 -3.86
C ASN A 97 4.83 -6.31 -4.08
N ALA A 98 4.24 -5.61 -5.05
CA ALA A 98 2.85 -5.81 -5.43
C ALA A 98 2.55 -7.19 -6.05
N ALA A 99 3.57 -7.91 -6.53
CA ALA A 99 3.43 -9.29 -7.02
C ALA A 99 3.46 -10.33 -5.88
N GLY A 100 3.74 -9.90 -4.64
CA GLY A 100 3.73 -10.76 -3.47
C GLY A 100 2.32 -11.09 -2.98
N ASN A 101 2.24 -11.78 -1.83
CA ASN A 101 0.97 -12.12 -1.19
C ASN A 101 0.38 -10.92 -0.44
N ALA A 102 -0.02 -9.88 -1.16
CA ALA A 102 -0.59 -8.67 -0.60
C ALA A 102 -1.81 -8.16 -1.37
N THR A 103 -2.78 -7.62 -0.65
CA THR A 103 -3.93 -6.90 -1.20
C THR A 103 -3.86 -5.44 -0.76
N VAL A 104 -4.00 -4.52 -1.71
CA VAL A 104 -4.10 -3.08 -1.47
C VAL A 104 -5.42 -2.61 -2.06
N ASP A 105 -6.34 -2.10 -1.23
CA ASP A 105 -7.70 -1.76 -1.66
C ASP A 105 -7.74 -0.71 -2.77
N VAL A 106 -6.89 0.32 -2.71
CA VAL A 106 -6.79 1.34 -3.77
C VAL A 106 -6.29 0.76 -5.09
N ALA A 107 -5.32 -0.16 -5.06
CA ALA A 107 -4.82 -0.82 -6.28
C ALA A 107 -5.87 -1.77 -6.87
N LYS A 108 -6.62 -2.46 -6.00
CA LYS A 108 -7.74 -3.32 -6.42
C LYS A 108 -8.87 -2.49 -7.02
N PHE A 109 -9.21 -1.37 -6.41
CA PHE A 109 -10.21 -0.43 -6.91
C PHE A 109 -9.87 0.09 -8.31
N THR A 110 -8.64 0.59 -8.51
CA THR A 110 -8.20 1.09 -9.83
C THR A 110 -8.17 -0.02 -10.87
N THR A 111 -7.73 -1.22 -10.50
CA THR A 111 -7.72 -2.40 -11.40
C THR A 111 -9.13 -2.79 -11.85
N LEU A 112 -10.11 -2.81 -10.94
CA LEU A 112 -11.50 -3.13 -11.26
C LEU A 112 -12.12 -2.12 -12.24
N LEU A 113 -11.84 -0.83 -12.05
CA LEU A 113 -12.31 0.22 -12.94
C LEU A 113 -11.61 0.16 -14.31
N ALA A 114 -10.29 -0.02 -14.34
CA ALA A 114 -9.52 -0.18 -15.57
C ALA A 114 -10.00 -1.39 -16.40
N ALA A 115 -10.32 -2.50 -15.73
CA ALA A 115 -10.89 -3.68 -16.36
C ALA A 115 -12.30 -3.43 -16.93
N CYS A 116 -13.06 -2.48 -16.38
CA CYS A 116 -14.32 -2.07 -16.99
C CYS A 116 -14.08 -1.24 -18.26
N THR A 117 -13.12 -0.32 -18.23
CA THR A 117 -12.81 0.53 -19.40
C THR A 117 -12.18 -0.25 -20.57
N ALA A 118 -11.40 -1.29 -20.28
CA ALA A 118 -10.73 -2.11 -21.28
C ALA A 118 -11.59 -3.27 -21.80
N HIS A 119 -12.79 -3.48 -21.25
CA HIS A 119 -13.65 -4.59 -21.62
C HIS A 119 -14.54 -4.19 -22.80
N ASP A 120 -14.63 -5.05 -23.82
CA ASP A 120 -15.50 -4.81 -24.96
C ASP A 120 -16.98 -4.88 -24.57
N HIS A 121 -17.78 -3.95 -25.08
CA HIS A 121 -19.19 -3.83 -24.74
C HIS A 121 -20.05 -3.84 -25.99
N ARG A 122 -21.12 -4.65 -25.97
CA ARG A 122 -22.25 -4.43 -26.89
C ARG A 122 -23.14 -3.29 -26.40
N HIS A 123 -23.39 -3.24 -25.08
CA HIS A 123 -24.05 -2.14 -24.37
C HIS A 123 -23.42 -2.03 -22.97
N ALA A 124 -22.77 -0.90 -22.68
CA ALA A 124 -22.01 -0.70 -21.45
C ALA A 124 -22.89 -0.72 -20.18
N GLU A 125 -24.11 -0.18 -20.29
CA GLU A 125 -25.06 0.00 -19.19
C GLU A 125 -25.63 -1.33 -18.68
N THR A 126 -25.72 -2.35 -19.54
CA THR A 126 -26.29 -3.67 -19.21
C THR A 126 -25.22 -4.75 -19.12
N CYS A 127 -23.94 -4.38 -19.04
CA CYS A 127 -22.84 -5.34 -19.00
C CYS A 127 -22.72 -5.95 -17.59
N ALA A 128 -23.17 -7.21 -17.44
CA ALA A 128 -23.13 -7.92 -16.15
C ALA A 128 -21.73 -8.03 -15.54
N ALA A 129 -20.69 -8.26 -16.37
CA ALA A 129 -19.31 -8.35 -15.90
C ALA A 129 -18.82 -7.00 -15.32
N CYS A 130 -19.15 -5.88 -15.96
CA CYS A 130 -18.78 -4.56 -15.46
C CYS A 130 -19.64 -4.12 -14.28
N ALA A 131 -20.90 -4.56 -14.20
CA ALA A 131 -21.74 -4.35 -13.03
C ALA A 131 -21.11 -5.00 -11.79
N ALA A 132 -20.76 -6.29 -11.86
CA ALA A 132 -20.11 -7.02 -10.77
C ALA A 132 -18.78 -6.38 -10.32
N ARG A 133 -17.93 -5.97 -11.28
CA ARG A 133 -16.65 -5.28 -10.95
C ARG A 133 -16.87 -3.94 -10.25
N ARG A 134 -17.90 -3.18 -10.64
CA ARG A 134 -18.25 -1.90 -10.01
C ARG A 134 -18.82 -2.10 -8.62
N GLU A 135 -19.69 -3.11 -8.42
CA GLU A 135 -20.18 -3.48 -7.10
C GLU A 135 -19.03 -3.84 -6.16
N GLU A 136 -18.06 -4.64 -6.63
CA GLU A 136 -16.87 -4.97 -5.87
C GLU A 136 -16.01 -3.72 -5.56
N ALA A 137 -15.84 -2.82 -6.53
CA ALA A 137 -15.09 -1.58 -6.32
C ALA A 137 -15.77 -0.68 -5.27
N VAL A 138 -17.10 -0.56 -5.29
CA VAL A 138 -17.86 0.19 -4.28
C VAL A 138 -17.72 -0.45 -2.90
N ALA A 139 -17.71 -1.78 -2.81
CA ALA A 139 -17.56 -2.49 -1.54
C ALA A 139 -16.18 -2.26 -0.86
N LEU A 140 -15.15 -1.88 -1.63
CA LEU A 140 -13.85 -1.49 -1.07
C LEU A 140 -13.88 -0.11 -0.39
N TYR A 141 -14.82 0.75 -0.75
CA TYR A 141 -14.92 2.12 -0.23
C TYR A 141 -15.65 2.14 1.11
N ARG A 142 -14.90 2.19 2.21
CA ARG A 142 -15.43 2.18 3.59
C ARG A 142 -15.57 3.58 4.21
N GLY A 143 -15.05 4.60 3.54
CA GLY A 143 -14.99 5.98 4.03
C GLY A 143 -14.02 6.83 3.19
N ALA A 144 -13.74 8.04 3.68
CA ALA A 144 -12.79 8.93 3.00
C ALA A 144 -11.37 8.32 3.00
N PHE A 145 -10.56 8.65 1.99
CA PHE A 145 -9.18 8.16 1.92
C PHE A 145 -8.40 8.57 3.18
N LEU A 146 -7.80 7.58 3.85
CA LEU A 146 -7.09 7.74 5.13
C LEU A 146 -7.93 8.47 6.20
N GLU A 147 -9.22 8.18 6.28
CA GLU A 147 -10.12 8.81 7.26
C GLU A 147 -9.61 8.62 8.69
N GLY A 148 -9.45 9.72 9.42
CA GLY A 148 -8.99 9.71 10.82
C GLY A 148 -7.47 9.55 11.01
N PHE A 149 -6.67 9.64 9.94
CA PHE A 149 -5.20 9.61 10.00
C PHE A 149 -4.57 11.00 10.13
#